data_AF-A0A2G6P641-F1
#
_entry.id   AF-A0A2G6P641-F1
#
_cell.length_a   1.000
_cell.length_b   1.000
_cell.length_c   1.000
_cell.angle_alpha   90.00
_cell.angle_beta   90.00
_cell.angle_gamma   90.00
#
_symmetry.space_group_name_H-M   'P 1'
#
loop_
_entity.id
_entity.type
_entity.pdbx_description
1 polymer ?
#
loop_
_entity_poly.entity_id
_entity_poly.type
_entity_poly.pdbx_seq_one_letter_code
_entity_poly.pdbx_strand_id
1 'polypeptide(L)'
;MRKGNWSLIGFILLLALAAFACDLPGSGEDEPAVTPTAVGDTMFFNIPVFTHQLAAGESVPGTGLMYKNKQGDAYEVVIDGQPTLKRAGDSFYWSGVLAPGVFANFNLRLTTSFGGDMPVAGSVEIMILNPNPVEQTAVPNHENGRHYSNIVADYTVPVGYAIPGTTLTYDGIEKRGQGGELTDFARLSGTTGYPYLAFGDSLVWTGKLLDNVYIRYNLRVTSLKEESIRLTGTAELWIIPQP
;
A
#
# COMPACT_ATOMS: atom_id res chain seq x y z
N MET A 1 -7.54 0.47 -83.27
CA MET A 1 -8.40 0.38 -82.06
C MET A 1 -8.03 -0.87 -81.27
N ARG A 2 -7.41 -0.72 -80.09
CA ARG A 2 -7.33 -1.74 -79.03
C ARG A 2 -7.01 -1.00 -77.73
N LYS A 3 -8.03 -0.77 -76.90
CA LYS A 3 -7.91 -0.16 -75.56
C LYS A 3 -7.38 -1.23 -74.61
N GLY A 4 -6.23 -0.99 -73.99
CA GLY A 4 -5.61 -1.90 -73.02
C GLY A 4 -6.23 -1.75 -71.64
N ASN A 5 -6.82 -2.84 -71.14
CA ASN A 5 -7.47 -3.00 -69.84
C ASN A 5 -6.47 -2.98 -68.66
N TRP A 6 -5.75 -1.89 -68.46
CA TRP A 6 -4.76 -1.79 -67.37
C TRP A 6 -5.34 -1.30 -66.04
N SER A 7 -6.60 -0.84 -66.04
CA SER A 7 -7.26 -0.27 -64.85
C SER A 7 -7.91 -1.31 -63.93
N LEU A 8 -8.16 -2.55 -64.38
CA LEU A 8 -8.90 -3.54 -63.58
C LEU A 8 -7.99 -4.36 -62.64
N ILE A 9 -6.74 -4.60 -63.05
CA ILE A 9 -5.80 -5.42 -62.27
C ILE A 9 -5.31 -4.67 -61.02
N GLY A 10 -5.10 -3.35 -61.12
CA GLY A 10 -4.71 -2.52 -59.98
C GLY A 10 -5.79 -2.41 -58.90
N PHE A 11 -7.07 -2.45 -59.27
CA PHE A 11 -8.18 -2.33 -58.33
C PHE A 11 -8.47 -3.64 -57.57
N ILE A 12 -8.27 -4.80 -58.23
CA ILE A 12 -8.42 -6.13 -57.59
C ILE A 12 -7.28 -6.38 -56.59
N LEU A 13 -6.06 -5.89 -56.87
CA LEU A 13 -4.93 -6.04 -55.94
C LEU A 13 -5.12 -5.23 -54.65
N LEU A 14 -5.78 -4.06 -54.71
CA LEU A 14 -6.10 -3.22 -53.56
C LEU A 14 -7.25 -3.79 -52.70
N LEU A 15 -8.21 -4.49 -53.31
CA LEU A 15 -9.28 -5.19 -52.59
C LEU A 15 -8.80 -6.49 -51.92
N ALA A 16 -7.80 -7.17 -52.48
CA ALA A 16 -7.21 -8.37 -51.86
C ALA A 16 -6.37 -8.05 -50.61
N LEU A 17 -5.83 -6.83 -50.50
CA LEU A 17 -5.07 -6.38 -49.32
C LEU A 17 -5.96 -6.00 -48.11
N ALA A 18 -7.24 -5.70 -48.33
CA ALA A 18 -8.18 -5.39 -47.25
C ALA A 18 -8.79 -6.64 -46.58
N ALA A 19 -8.67 -7.82 -47.19
CA ALA A 19 -9.24 -9.06 -46.67
C ALA A 19 -8.32 -9.82 -45.69
N PHE A 20 -7.07 -9.38 -45.51
CA PHE A 20 -6.11 -9.98 -44.55
C PHE A 20 -5.93 -9.16 -43.26
N ALA A 21 -6.75 -8.13 -43.03
CA ALA A 21 -6.61 -7.25 -41.86
C ALA A 21 -7.36 -7.74 -40.60
N CYS A 22 -8.07 -8.87 -40.65
CA CYS A 22 -8.85 -9.38 -39.51
C CYS A 22 -8.59 -10.87 -39.28
N ASP A 23 -7.34 -11.23 -39.02
CA ASP A 23 -7.01 -12.39 -38.20
C ASP A 23 -5.79 -12.00 -37.34
N LEU A 24 -6.02 -11.02 -36.46
CA LEU A 24 -5.21 -10.89 -35.25
C LEU A 24 -5.73 -11.97 -34.31
N PRO A 25 -5.02 -13.10 -34.11
CA PRO A 25 -5.32 -13.97 -32.99
C PRO A 25 -5.27 -13.08 -31.75
N GLY A 26 -6.40 -13.01 -31.05
CA GLY A 26 -6.50 -12.29 -29.80
C GLY A 26 -5.35 -12.77 -28.94
N SER A 27 -4.37 -11.88 -28.73
CA SER A 27 -3.44 -11.99 -27.63
C SER A 27 -4.33 -12.22 -26.43
N GLY A 28 -4.18 -13.36 -25.78
CA GLY A 28 -4.86 -13.64 -24.53
C GLY A 28 -4.70 -12.43 -23.61
N GLU A 29 -5.59 -12.31 -22.64
CA GLU A 29 -5.34 -11.47 -21.48
C GLU A 29 -4.03 -11.94 -20.84
N ASP A 30 -2.90 -11.44 -21.35
CA ASP A 30 -1.63 -11.42 -20.67
C ASP A 30 -1.88 -10.47 -19.50
N GLU A 31 -2.51 -10.99 -18.44
CA GLU A 31 -2.35 -10.41 -17.11
C GLU A 31 -0.84 -10.15 -17.00
N PRO A 32 -0.40 -8.89 -16.83
CA PRO A 32 1.01 -8.58 -16.80
C PRO A 32 1.67 -9.50 -15.78
N ALA A 33 2.78 -10.13 -16.18
CA ALA A 33 3.51 -11.06 -15.33
C ALA A 33 3.64 -10.45 -13.93
N VAL A 34 3.14 -11.17 -12.93
CA VAL A 34 3.08 -10.69 -11.55
C VAL A 34 4.50 -10.34 -11.14
N THR A 35 4.79 -9.05 -11.11
CA THR A 35 6.12 -8.59 -10.76
C THR A 35 6.18 -8.60 -9.23
N PRO A 36 7.08 -9.39 -8.63
CA PRO A 36 7.26 -9.37 -7.19
C PRO A 36 7.57 -7.93 -6.76
N THR A 37 7.00 -7.50 -5.63
CA THR A 37 7.60 -6.34 -4.94
C THR A 37 9.00 -6.77 -4.58
N ALA A 38 10.02 -6.16 -5.20
CA ALA A 38 11.41 -6.47 -4.90
C ALA A 38 11.62 -6.42 -3.38
N VAL A 39 12.55 -7.21 -2.84
CA VAL A 39 13.15 -6.91 -1.54
C VAL A 39 13.84 -5.57 -1.74
N GLY A 40 13.06 -4.51 -1.55
CA GLY A 40 13.44 -3.17 -1.92
C GLY A 40 14.22 -2.55 -0.79
N ASP A 41 15.15 -1.69 -1.16
CA ASP A 41 15.72 -0.67 -0.28
C ASP A 41 14.63 0.27 0.29
N THR A 42 13.35 0.08 -0.05
CA THR A 42 12.26 0.95 0.35
C THR A 42 10.91 0.22 0.38
N MET A 43 10.07 0.55 1.36
CA MET A 43 8.69 0.10 1.49
C MET A 43 7.76 1.29 1.70
N PHE A 44 6.60 1.25 1.04
CA PHE A 44 5.59 2.31 1.13
C PHE A 44 4.33 1.83 1.83
N PHE A 45 3.80 2.67 2.70
CA PHE A 45 2.56 2.43 3.43
C PHE A 45 1.62 3.61 3.23
N ASN A 46 0.43 3.31 2.74
CA ASN A 46 -0.59 4.30 2.44
C ASN A 46 -1.72 4.25 3.45
N ILE A 47 -1.96 5.39 4.09
CA ILE A 47 -3.08 5.62 4.99
C ILE A 47 -4.03 6.55 4.22
N PRO A 48 -5.08 6.02 3.57
CA PRO A 48 -5.95 6.83 2.72
C PRO A 48 -6.79 7.83 3.52
N VAL A 49 -7.07 7.49 4.79
CA VAL A 49 -7.87 8.30 5.71
C VAL A 49 -7.16 8.36 7.06
N PHE A 50 -6.31 9.37 7.21
CA PHE A 50 -5.75 9.82 8.47
C PHE A 50 -6.64 10.95 9.01
N THR A 51 -6.97 10.88 10.30
CA THR A 51 -7.68 11.94 11.01
C THR A 51 -7.00 12.25 12.32
N HIS A 52 -6.98 13.53 12.69
CA HIS A 52 -6.48 13.95 13.98
C HIS A 52 -7.23 15.19 14.46
N GLN A 53 -7.45 15.27 15.77
CA GLN A 53 -8.02 16.45 16.41
C GLN A 53 -6.91 17.16 17.15
N LEU A 54 -6.69 18.43 16.82
CA LEU A 54 -5.66 19.23 17.45
C LEU A 54 -6.31 20.22 18.41
N ALA A 55 -5.95 20.14 19.68
CA ALA A 55 -6.15 21.22 20.64
C ALA A 55 -5.12 22.34 20.42
N ALA A 56 -5.44 23.52 20.94
CA ALA A 56 -4.52 24.66 20.90
C ALA A 56 -3.17 24.31 21.54
N GLY A 57 -2.08 24.49 20.81
CA GLY A 57 -0.72 24.13 21.19
C GLY A 57 -0.26 22.75 20.73
N GLU A 58 -1.16 21.91 20.19
CA GLU A 58 -0.80 20.57 19.71
C GLU A 58 -0.26 20.57 18.28
N SER A 59 0.46 19.51 17.92
CA SER A 59 0.98 19.28 16.58
C SER A 59 0.50 17.96 16.00
N VAL A 60 0.36 17.89 14.67
CA VAL A 60 0.11 16.62 14.00
C VAL A 60 1.29 15.68 14.32
N PRO A 61 1.04 14.45 14.81
CA PRO A 61 2.08 13.57 15.32
C PRO A 61 3.27 13.42 14.36
N GLY A 62 4.41 13.95 14.80
CA GLY A 62 5.68 13.82 14.09
C GLY A 62 5.98 14.82 13.00
N THR A 63 5.20 15.87 12.91
CA THR A 63 5.35 16.90 11.89
C THR A 63 5.68 18.26 12.50
N GLY A 64 6.06 19.21 11.65
CA GLY A 64 6.15 20.62 12.01
C GLY A 64 4.81 21.37 11.95
N LEU A 65 3.68 20.65 11.86
CA LEU A 65 2.35 21.21 11.73
C LEU A 65 1.71 21.40 13.11
N MET A 66 1.61 22.65 13.56
CA MET A 66 1.09 22.99 14.89
C MET A 66 -0.15 23.87 14.80
N TYR A 67 -1.15 23.57 15.61
CA TYR A 67 -2.29 24.43 15.83
C TYR A 67 -2.02 25.35 17.02
N LYS A 68 -2.18 26.67 16.85
CA LYS A 68 -2.00 27.63 17.94
C LYS A 68 -3.32 28.02 18.58
N ASN A 69 -4.24 28.62 17.82
CA ASN A 69 -5.51 29.10 18.34
C ASN A 69 -6.51 29.41 17.20
N LYS A 70 -7.80 29.55 17.53
CA LYS A 70 -8.85 29.96 16.59
C LYS A 70 -9.06 31.48 16.66
N GLN A 71 -9.15 32.13 15.50
CA GLN A 71 -9.44 33.56 15.36
C GLN A 71 -10.61 33.74 14.39
N GLY A 72 -11.83 33.80 14.94
CA GLY A 72 -13.06 33.87 14.13
C GLY A 72 -13.26 32.59 13.31
N ASP A 73 -13.27 32.72 11.98
CA ASP A 73 -13.38 31.62 11.02
C ASP A 73 -12.04 31.01 10.60
N ALA A 74 -10.92 31.59 11.05
CA ALA A 74 -9.58 31.14 10.74
C ALA A 74 -8.91 30.45 11.95
N TYR A 75 -7.93 29.61 11.66
CA TYR A 75 -7.05 28.93 12.58
C TYR A 75 -5.65 29.51 12.41
N GLU A 76 -5.05 30.00 13.50
CA GLU A 76 -3.63 30.31 13.56
C GLU A 76 -2.87 28.99 13.68
N VAL A 77 -1.99 28.74 12.73
CA VAL A 77 -1.15 27.54 12.67
C VAL A 77 0.31 27.91 12.46
N VAL A 78 1.19 26.97 12.74
CA VAL A 78 2.60 27.04 12.36
C VAL A 78 2.89 25.86 11.45
N ILE A 79 3.52 26.15 10.31
CA ILE A 79 3.98 25.14 9.34
C ILE A 79 5.47 25.37 9.17
N ASP A 80 6.29 24.40 9.54
CA ASP A 80 7.76 24.48 9.48
C ASP A 80 8.33 25.74 10.14
N GLY A 81 7.78 26.09 11.31
CA GLY A 81 8.18 27.27 12.09
C GLY A 81 7.60 28.60 11.58
N GLN A 82 6.91 28.63 10.44
CA GLN A 82 6.31 29.84 9.89
C GLN A 82 4.84 29.98 10.34
N PRO A 83 4.47 31.06 11.06
CA PRO A 83 3.08 31.29 11.43
C PRO A 83 2.24 31.68 10.20
N THR A 84 1.03 31.15 10.12
CA THR A 84 0.07 31.48 9.06
C THR A 84 -1.38 31.30 9.53
N LEU A 85 -2.33 31.84 8.77
CA LEU A 85 -3.77 31.67 9.00
C LEU A 85 -4.33 30.71 7.96
N LYS A 86 -5.13 29.75 8.41
CA LYS A 86 -5.80 28.75 7.57
C LYS A 86 -7.29 28.68 7.90
N ARG A 87 -8.13 28.37 6.93
CA ARG A 87 -9.58 28.15 7.10
C ARG A 87 -9.96 26.71 6.86
N ALA A 88 -11.17 26.34 7.25
CA ALA A 88 -11.73 25.04 6.90
C ALA A 88 -11.71 24.84 5.37
N GLY A 89 -11.26 23.67 4.92
CA GLY A 89 -11.04 23.35 3.52
C GLY A 89 -9.63 23.65 3.01
N ASP A 90 -8.86 24.51 3.70
CA ASP A 90 -7.48 24.80 3.33
C ASP A 90 -6.58 23.59 3.56
N SER A 91 -5.53 23.52 2.75
CA SER A 91 -4.53 22.48 2.86
C SER A 91 -3.53 22.71 3.98
N PHE A 92 -3.08 21.59 4.54
CA PHE A 92 -2.16 21.47 5.66
C PHE A 92 -1.15 20.36 5.36
N TYR A 93 -0.23 20.70 4.46
CA TYR A 93 0.76 19.78 3.91
C TYR A 93 2.04 19.76 4.74
N TRP A 94 2.64 18.59 4.87
CA TRP A 94 3.98 18.46 5.41
C TRP A 94 4.68 17.25 4.81
N SER A 95 5.99 17.34 4.61
CA SER A 95 6.80 16.19 4.21
C SER A 95 8.15 16.26 4.91
N GLY A 96 8.62 15.14 5.43
CA GLY A 96 9.88 15.13 6.16
C GLY A 96 10.19 13.79 6.80
N VAL A 97 11.28 13.79 7.56
CA VAL A 97 11.76 12.62 8.29
C VAL A 97 10.95 12.50 9.59
N LEU A 98 10.26 11.37 9.76
CA LEU A 98 9.54 11.07 11.02
C LEU A 98 10.48 10.51 12.09
N ALA A 99 11.43 9.68 11.65
CA ALA A 99 12.46 9.03 12.46
C ALA A 99 13.60 8.55 11.53
N PRO A 100 14.78 8.16 12.05
CA PRO A 100 15.83 7.59 11.21
C PRO A 100 15.31 6.43 10.34
N GLY A 101 15.58 6.49 9.03
CA GLY A 101 15.10 5.50 8.05
C GLY A 101 13.62 5.62 7.65
N VAL A 102 12.88 6.61 8.18
CA VAL A 102 11.45 6.79 7.93
C VAL A 102 11.13 8.20 7.46
N PHE A 103 10.61 8.30 6.24
CA PHE A 103 10.10 9.53 5.66
C PHE A 103 8.58 9.47 5.56
N ALA A 104 7.90 10.60 5.64
CA ALA A 104 6.48 10.66 5.40
C ALA A 104 6.05 11.91 4.65
N ASN A 105 4.93 11.77 3.96
CA ASN A 105 4.22 12.83 3.26
C ASN A 105 2.78 12.88 3.77
N PHE A 106 2.41 14.01 4.37
CA PHE A 106 1.10 14.30 4.92
C PHE A 106 0.37 15.24 3.97
N ASN A 107 -0.72 14.74 3.40
CA ASN A 107 -1.63 15.47 2.53
C ASN A 107 -2.95 15.70 3.27
N LEU A 108 -2.97 16.68 4.17
CA LEU A 108 -4.11 16.96 5.03
C LEU A 108 -4.86 18.21 4.60
N ARG A 109 -6.12 18.28 5.03
CA ARG A 109 -6.97 19.46 4.99
C ARG A 109 -7.57 19.72 6.36
N LEU A 110 -7.73 21.01 6.68
CA LEU A 110 -8.55 21.41 7.82
C LEU A 110 -10.00 21.06 7.51
N THR A 111 -10.68 20.40 8.44
CA THR A 111 -12.11 20.15 8.30
C THR A 111 -12.91 21.08 9.21
N THR A 112 -14.23 21.12 9.03
CA THR A 112 -15.10 21.96 9.87
C THR A 112 -15.26 21.33 11.25
N SER A 113 -14.97 22.08 12.30
CA SER A 113 -15.38 21.76 13.67
C SER A 113 -16.42 22.74 14.18
N PHE A 114 -17.31 22.23 15.02
CA PHE A 114 -18.24 23.05 15.81
C PHE A 114 -17.63 23.49 17.16
N GLY A 115 -16.42 23.00 17.49
CA GLY A 115 -15.69 23.30 18.72
C GLY A 115 -14.48 24.24 18.51
N GLY A 116 -13.67 24.38 19.57
CA GLY A 116 -12.40 25.09 19.54
C GLY A 116 -11.25 24.29 18.91
N ASP A 117 -11.40 22.98 18.81
CA ASP A 117 -10.38 22.09 18.23
C ASP A 117 -10.29 22.26 16.71
N MET A 118 -9.10 22.00 16.16
CA MET A 118 -8.83 22.01 14.72
C MET A 118 -8.71 20.56 14.19
N PRO A 119 -9.78 20.00 13.61
CA PRO A 119 -9.71 18.70 12.96
C PRO A 119 -8.93 18.79 11.66
N VAL A 120 -8.09 17.80 11.44
CA VAL A 120 -7.40 17.59 10.18
C VAL A 120 -7.70 16.20 9.64
N ALA A 121 -7.88 16.10 8.33
CA ALA A 121 -8.12 14.83 7.66
C ALA A 121 -7.45 14.80 6.29
N GLY A 122 -6.99 13.63 5.87
CA GLY A 122 -6.42 13.44 4.54
C GLY A 122 -5.64 12.15 4.43
N SER A 123 -4.70 12.08 3.48
CA SER A 123 -3.86 10.90 3.30
C SER A 123 -2.47 11.10 3.89
N VAL A 124 -1.85 9.99 4.28
CA VAL A 124 -0.46 9.93 4.72
C VAL A 124 0.22 8.79 3.99
N GLU A 125 1.36 9.09 3.38
CA GLU A 125 2.27 8.10 2.82
C GLU A 125 3.49 8.01 3.74
N ILE A 126 3.86 6.80 4.14
CA ILE A 126 5.05 6.52 4.95
C ILE A 126 5.99 5.66 4.12
N MET A 127 7.23 6.09 4.02
CA MET A 127 8.32 5.42 3.33
C MET A 127 9.34 4.93 4.34
N ILE A 128 9.63 3.63 4.35
CA ILE A 128 10.65 3.00 5.20
C ILE A 128 11.80 2.56 4.32
N LEU A 129 13.00 3.03 4.63
CA LEU A 129 14.23 2.70 3.91
C LEU A 129 14.90 1.45 4.49
N ASN A 130 15.38 0.58 3.61
CA ASN A 130 16.10 -0.66 3.90
C ASN A 130 15.45 -1.50 5.01
N PRO A 131 14.15 -1.82 4.90
CA PRO A 131 13.49 -2.63 5.92
C PRO A 131 14.17 -4.00 6.02
N ASN A 132 14.43 -4.44 7.24
CA ASN A 132 14.94 -5.78 7.55
C ASN A 132 13.96 -6.47 8.51
N PRO A 133 12.91 -7.13 7.97
CA PRO A 133 11.87 -7.73 8.78
C PRO A 133 12.39 -8.78 9.75
N VAL A 134 11.99 -8.68 11.01
CA VAL A 134 12.22 -9.70 12.04
C VAL A 134 10.90 -9.94 12.76
N GLU A 135 10.44 -11.20 12.79
CA GLU A 135 9.24 -11.59 13.52
C GLU A 135 9.37 -11.27 15.02
N GLN A 136 8.29 -10.82 15.64
CA GLN A 136 8.21 -10.48 17.07
C GLN A 136 6.92 -11.07 17.65
N THR A 137 6.95 -11.44 18.92
CA THR A 137 5.75 -11.95 19.62
C THR A 137 4.73 -10.85 19.92
N ALA A 138 5.17 -9.60 20.02
CA ALA A 138 4.33 -8.43 20.26
C ALA A 138 5.03 -7.15 19.84
N VAL A 139 4.25 -6.09 19.63
CA VAL A 139 4.78 -4.72 19.54
C VAL A 139 5.09 -4.25 20.97
N PRO A 140 6.32 -3.77 21.27
CA PRO A 140 6.62 -3.30 22.60
C PRO A 140 5.83 -2.02 22.93
N ASN A 141 5.46 -1.87 24.19
CA ASN A 141 4.80 -0.65 24.64
C ASN A 141 5.81 0.50 24.70
N HIS A 142 5.61 1.53 23.88
CA HIS A 142 6.47 2.71 23.84
C HIS A 142 5.62 3.96 24.09
N GLU A 143 5.83 4.63 25.22
CA GLU A 143 5.06 5.81 25.62
C GLU A 143 5.14 6.96 24.60
N ASN A 144 6.26 7.06 23.87
CA ASN A 144 6.49 8.07 22.83
C ASN A 144 6.30 7.53 21.40
N GLY A 145 5.82 6.30 21.25
CA GLY A 145 5.62 5.68 19.94
C GLY A 145 4.45 6.34 19.20
N ARG A 146 4.65 6.64 17.92
CA ARG A 146 3.59 7.13 17.03
C ARG A 146 2.90 5.95 16.38
N HIS A 147 1.61 5.80 16.62
CA HIS A 147 0.79 4.73 16.07
C HIS A 147 0.02 5.23 14.84
N TYR A 148 0.17 4.48 13.75
CA TYR A 148 -0.55 4.70 12.50
C TYR A 148 -1.35 3.45 12.17
N SER A 149 -2.67 3.59 12.10
CA SER A 149 -3.60 2.49 11.80
C SER A 149 -4.24 2.65 10.43
N ASN A 150 -5.07 1.66 10.03
CA ASN A 150 -5.83 1.68 8.77
C ASN A 150 -4.94 1.82 7.52
N ILE A 151 -3.71 1.32 7.60
CA ILE A 151 -2.83 1.22 6.44
C ILE A 151 -3.40 0.13 5.54
N VAL A 152 -3.59 0.43 4.26
CA VAL A 152 -4.09 -0.55 3.30
C VAL A 152 -2.97 -1.48 2.89
N ALA A 153 -3.21 -2.78 2.94
CA ALA A 153 -2.30 -3.80 2.44
C ALA A 153 -3.00 -4.66 1.39
N ASP A 154 -2.43 -4.70 0.18
CA ASP A 154 -2.86 -5.55 -0.93
C ASP A 154 -1.61 -6.03 -1.65
N TYR A 155 -1.32 -7.31 -1.51
CA TYR A 155 -0.11 -7.93 -2.02
C TYR A 155 -0.46 -9.11 -2.90
N THR A 156 0.08 -9.12 -4.11
CA THR A 156 0.18 -10.34 -4.93
C THR A 156 1.60 -10.85 -4.82
N VAL A 157 1.77 -12.02 -4.21
CA VAL A 157 3.07 -12.59 -3.89
C VAL A 157 3.29 -13.83 -4.75
N PRO A 158 4.27 -13.82 -5.68
CA PRO A 158 4.58 -15.00 -6.48
C PRO A 158 5.21 -16.12 -5.64
N VAL A 159 5.16 -17.35 -6.14
CA VAL A 159 5.85 -18.50 -5.53
C VAL A 159 7.34 -18.22 -5.39
N GLY A 160 7.90 -18.53 -4.22
CA GLY A 160 9.30 -18.34 -3.87
C GLY A 160 9.65 -16.94 -3.37
N TYR A 161 8.68 -16.02 -3.27
CA TYR A 161 8.91 -14.65 -2.83
C TYR A 161 8.41 -14.39 -1.41
N ALA A 162 9.11 -13.46 -0.73
CA ALA A 162 8.71 -13.00 0.58
C ALA A 162 7.44 -12.14 0.50
N ILE A 163 6.55 -12.30 1.49
CA ILE A 163 5.43 -11.40 1.70
C ILE A 163 6.02 -10.05 2.17
N PRO A 164 5.72 -8.92 1.50
CA PRO A 164 6.32 -7.63 1.82
C PRO A 164 6.22 -7.28 3.30
N GLY A 165 7.34 -6.88 3.90
CA GLY A 165 7.39 -6.43 5.30
C GLY A 165 7.38 -7.55 6.32
N THR A 166 7.55 -8.81 5.89
CA THR A 166 7.55 -9.98 6.78
C THR A 166 8.77 -10.87 6.54
N THR A 167 8.96 -11.86 7.42
CA THR A 167 9.91 -12.96 7.22
C THR A 167 9.32 -14.12 6.40
N LEU A 168 8.04 -14.03 6.04
CA LEU A 168 7.28 -15.12 5.46
C LEU A 168 7.53 -15.21 3.97
N THR A 169 7.66 -16.42 3.44
CA THR A 169 7.78 -16.68 2.00
C THR A 169 6.65 -17.60 1.54
N TYR A 170 6.06 -17.29 0.39
CA TYR A 170 5.03 -18.14 -0.22
C TYR A 170 5.68 -19.28 -1.01
N ASP A 171 5.52 -20.52 -0.55
CA ASP A 171 6.17 -21.70 -1.15
C ASP A 171 5.34 -22.32 -2.29
N GLY A 172 4.10 -21.86 -2.49
CA GLY A 172 3.17 -22.40 -3.48
C GLY A 172 1.96 -23.12 -2.86
N ILE A 173 1.20 -23.79 -3.73
CA ILE A 173 0.01 -24.55 -3.34
C ILE A 173 0.38 -25.97 -2.94
N GLU A 174 -0.14 -26.42 -1.80
CA GLU A 174 -0.10 -27.81 -1.35
C GLU A 174 -1.54 -28.35 -1.22
N LYS A 175 -1.83 -29.46 -1.88
CA LYS A 175 -3.13 -30.15 -1.76
C LYS A 175 -3.17 -30.96 -0.48
N ARG A 176 -4.14 -30.68 0.38
CA ARG A 176 -4.32 -31.38 1.66
C ARG A 176 -5.79 -31.72 1.89
N GLY A 177 -6.04 -32.81 2.61
CA GLY A 177 -7.39 -33.23 2.99
C GLY A 177 -7.45 -34.68 3.43
N GLN A 178 -8.62 -35.12 3.88
CA GLN A 178 -8.88 -36.50 4.33
C GLN A 178 -10.12 -37.03 3.62
N GLY A 179 -10.23 -38.36 3.46
CA GLY A 179 -11.43 -38.99 2.90
C GLY A 179 -11.60 -38.82 1.37
N GLY A 180 -10.55 -38.43 0.65
CA GLY A 180 -10.57 -38.27 -0.82
C GLY A 180 -10.93 -36.87 -1.30
N GLU A 181 -11.32 -35.97 -0.39
CA GLU A 181 -11.46 -34.55 -0.69
C GLU A 181 -10.10 -33.86 -0.48
N LEU A 182 -9.57 -33.26 -1.53
CA LEU A 182 -8.35 -32.45 -1.48
C LEU A 182 -8.73 -30.98 -1.66
N THR A 183 -8.21 -30.13 -0.79
CA THR A 183 -8.34 -28.68 -0.87
C THR A 183 -6.96 -28.07 -1.07
N ASP A 184 -6.91 -26.99 -1.82
CA ASP A 184 -5.69 -26.23 -2.05
C ASP A 184 -5.38 -25.35 -0.82
N PHE A 185 -4.17 -25.47 -0.30
CA PHE A 185 -3.64 -24.61 0.76
C PHE A 185 -2.40 -23.88 0.24
N ALA A 186 -2.31 -22.59 0.48
CA ALA A 186 -1.03 -21.90 0.42
C ALA A 186 -0.11 -22.45 1.51
N ARG A 187 1.12 -22.76 1.15
CA ARG A 187 2.18 -23.08 2.09
C ARG A 187 3.08 -21.87 2.28
N LEU A 188 3.38 -21.54 3.53
CA LEU A 188 4.30 -20.48 3.90
C LEU A 188 5.52 -21.06 4.62
N SER A 189 6.71 -20.55 4.28
CA SER A 189 7.93 -20.73 5.07
C SER A 189 8.28 -19.44 5.82
N GLY A 190 9.24 -19.52 6.76
CA GLY A 190 9.67 -18.37 7.57
C GLY A 190 8.72 -17.97 8.70
N THR A 191 7.70 -18.80 8.99
CA THR A 191 6.82 -18.68 10.17
C THR A 191 7.25 -19.64 11.27
N THR A 192 7.05 -19.25 12.52
CA THR A 192 7.14 -20.13 13.70
C THR A 192 5.83 -20.89 13.97
N GLY A 193 4.73 -20.50 13.32
CA GLY A 193 3.39 -21.03 13.53
C GLY A 193 2.95 -22.06 12.49
N TYR A 194 1.62 -22.20 12.34
CA TYR A 194 1.01 -23.10 11.36
C TYR A 194 1.23 -22.57 9.93
N PRO A 195 1.86 -23.34 9.02
CA PRO A 195 2.34 -22.80 7.74
C PRO A 195 1.32 -22.89 6.59
N TYR A 196 0.09 -23.35 6.84
CA TYR A 196 -0.89 -23.56 5.77
C TYR A 196 -2.06 -22.59 5.88
N LEU A 197 -2.45 -21.99 4.76
CA LEU A 197 -3.60 -21.08 4.67
C LEU A 197 -4.50 -21.50 3.50
N ALA A 198 -5.76 -21.77 3.77
CA ALA A 198 -6.77 -21.94 2.73
C ALA A 198 -7.26 -20.57 2.20
N PHE A 199 -8.03 -20.61 1.11
CA PHE A 199 -8.77 -19.43 0.66
C PHE A 199 -9.68 -18.92 1.78
N GLY A 200 -9.62 -17.61 2.04
CA GLY A 200 -10.36 -16.97 3.13
C GLY A 200 -9.70 -17.10 4.51
N ASP A 201 -8.60 -17.82 4.67
CA ASP A 201 -7.91 -17.84 5.95
C ASP A 201 -7.22 -16.50 6.23
N SER A 202 -7.13 -16.18 7.52
CA SER A 202 -6.45 -14.99 8.01
C SER A 202 -4.97 -15.26 8.24
N LEU A 203 -4.14 -14.29 7.87
CA LEU A 203 -2.73 -14.22 8.19
C LEU A 203 -2.48 -13.02 9.09
N VAL A 204 -2.17 -13.29 10.36
CA VAL A 204 -1.74 -12.28 11.32
C VAL A 204 -0.23 -12.42 11.51
N TRP A 205 0.49 -11.32 11.34
CA TRP A 205 1.93 -11.29 11.53
C TRP A 205 2.33 -10.04 12.30
N THR A 206 3.26 -10.16 13.23
CA THR A 206 3.82 -9.04 13.98
C THR A 206 5.32 -9.09 13.92
N GLY A 207 5.96 -7.95 13.73
CA GLY A 207 7.41 -7.87 13.68
C GLY A 207 7.92 -6.45 13.69
N LYS A 208 9.24 -6.34 13.55
CA LYS A 208 9.93 -5.07 13.34
C LYS A 208 10.46 -4.99 11.91
N LEU A 209 10.42 -3.81 11.32
CA LEU A 209 10.99 -3.49 10.01
C LEU A 209 12.35 -2.80 10.15
N LEU A 210 12.51 -2.00 11.22
CA LEU A 210 13.73 -1.36 11.66
C LEU A 210 13.77 -1.40 13.19
N ASP A 211 14.88 -1.03 13.83
CA ASP A 211 14.96 -1.00 15.30
C ASP A 211 13.96 -0.03 15.94
N ASN A 212 13.52 0.98 15.20
CA ASN A 212 12.56 1.99 15.61
C ASN A 212 11.19 1.86 14.92
N VAL A 213 10.94 0.80 14.13
CA VAL A 213 9.67 0.63 13.41
C VAL A 213 9.12 -0.77 13.57
N TYR A 214 7.92 -0.86 14.13
CA TYR A 214 7.16 -2.09 14.30
C TYR A 214 5.94 -2.09 13.41
N ILE A 215 5.54 -3.27 12.96
CA ILE A 215 4.37 -3.47 12.13
C ILE A 215 3.55 -4.66 12.63
N ARG A 216 2.24 -4.54 12.49
CA ARG A 216 1.29 -5.64 12.64
C ARG A 216 0.44 -5.71 11.39
N TYR A 217 0.43 -6.88 10.75
CA TYR A 217 -0.43 -7.20 9.63
C TYR A 217 -1.65 -7.99 10.10
N ASN A 218 -2.81 -7.66 9.53
CA ASN A 218 -4.02 -8.46 9.57
C ASN A 218 -4.50 -8.63 8.12
N LEU A 219 -4.07 -9.73 7.51
CA LEU A 219 -4.29 -10.04 6.10
C LEU A 219 -5.24 -11.23 5.96
N ARG A 220 -5.77 -11.40 4.76
CA ARG A 220 -6.61 -12.53 4.38
C ARG A 220 -6.26 -13.02 2.99
N VAL A 221 -6.27 -14.34 2.80
CA VAL A 221 -6.12 -14.94 1.48
C VAL A 221 -7.37 -14.65 0.67
N THR A 222 -7.25 -13.84 -0.39
CA THR A 222 -8.35 -13.48 -1.29
C THR A 222 -8.22 -14.06 -2.69
N SER A 223 -7.05 -14.60 -3.01
CA SER A 223 -6.85 -15.41 -4.20
C SER A 223 -5.72 -16.39 -3.96
N LEU A 224 -5.88 -17.60 -4.50
CA LEU A 224 -4.88 -18.64 -4.49
C LEU A 224 -4.76 -19.17 -5.93
N LYS A 225 -3.65 -18.86 -6.58
CA LYS A 225 -3.31 -19.31 -7.94
C LYS A 225 -2.01 -20.13 -7.86
N GLU A 226 -1.77 -20.98 -8.85
CA GLU A 226 -0.59 -21.85 -8.90
C GLU A 226 0.72 -21.05 -8.79
N GLU A 227 0.77 -19.87 -9.40
CA GLU A 227 1.96 -19.02 -9.44
C GLU A 227 1.99 -17.92 -8.37
N SER A 228 0.87 -17.63 -7.69
CA SER A 228 0.79 -16.51 -6.74
C SER A 228 -0.32 -16.65 -5.71
N ILE A 229 -0.12 -15.99 -4.57
CA ILE A 229 -1.14 -15.76 -3.56
C ILE A 229 -1.49 -14.27 -3.51
N ARG A 230 -2.78 -13.93 -3.36
CA ARG A 230 -3.20 -12.56 -3.07
C ARG A 230 -3.64 -12.44 -1.62
N LEU A 231 -3.02 -11.49 -0.92
CA LEU A 231 -3.25 -11.17 0.48
C LEU A 231 -3.79 -9.74 0.57
N THR A 232 -4.96 -9.56 1.18
CA THR A 232 -5.52 -8.22 1.39
C THR A 232 -5.89 -8.02 2.84
N GLY A 233 -5.83 -6.78 3.31
CA GLY A 233 -6.24 -6.43 4.66
C GLY A 233 -5.67 -5.10 5.10
N THR A 234 -5.30 -5.03 6.37
CA THR A 234 -4.76 -3.82 6.97
C THR A 234 -3.43 -4.07 7.66
N ALA A 235 -2.69 -2.98 7.83
CA ALA A 235 -1.53 -2.93 8.70
C ALA A 235 -1.68 -1.81 9.73
N GLU A 236 -0.91 -1.96 10.79
CA GLU A 236 -0.65 -0.93 11.79
C GLU A 236 0.86 -0.76 11.93
N LEU A 237 1.32 0.48 12.01
CA LEU A 237 2.72 0.84 12.20
C LEU A 237 2.92 1.59 13.51
N TRP A 238 4.00 1.27 14.20
CA TRP A 238 4.49 2.02 15.34
C TRP A 238 5.88 2.54 15.02
N ILE A 239 6.03 3.86 15.00
CA ILE A 239 7.30 4.53 14.74
C ILE A 239 7.76 5.19 16.03
N ILE A 240 8.92 4.76 16.54
CA ILE A 240 9.50 5.26 17.77
C ILE A 240 10.51 6.34 17.41
N PRO A 241 10.27 7.61 17.79
CA PRO A 241 11.29 8.64 17.65
C PRO A 241 12.55 8.23 18.41
N GLN A 242 13.71 8.32 17.76
CA GLN A 242 14.98 8.22 18.46
C GLN A 242 15.34 9.62 19.02
N PRO A 243 15.97 9.70 20.20
CA PRO A 243 16.40 10.96 20.80
C PRO A 243 17.41 11.72 19.95
#